data_AF-A0A7R9FBN0-F1
#
_entry.id   AF-A0A7R9FBN0-F1
#
_cell.length_a   1.000
_cell.length_b   1.000
_cell.length_c   1.000
_cell.angle_alpha   90.00
_cell.angle_beta   90.00
_cell.angle_gamma   90.00
#
_symmetry.space_group_name_H-M   'P 1'
#
loop_
_entity.id
_entity.type
_entity.pdbx_description
1 polymer ?
#
loop_
_entity_poly.entity_id
_entity_poly.type
_entity_poly.pdbx_seq_one_letter_code
_entity_poly.pdbx_strand_id
1 'polypeptide(L)'
;MDISRAAMCMLGGAFVETSQIEAESISQFLSTLEHDLSHGVGTSLDSIIGQCMYFGLSFSRVGADFRGVMAPVFVRTVSSNFEHSIKKSTKKFGQDMETFTLAKLQSNILRNTPTSTQHSKQDQPPQSLLEFYPLADYCNGITTAFNELRLCAPVAVADSSTHILQESLTSVARSIMSFYRQEQQAFLPAEKEAFSRLCRCFALELLPYMQRCLHLLFSPLTVAQQIGVSLQQLQKEGLTYLDQTIILDPLSGLLPQHVETAIVAQPEDEEPPQLEVVNNEAQE
;
A
#
# COMPACT_ATOMS: atom_id res chain seq x y z
N MET A 1 -65.46 1.06 20.86
CA MET A 1 -64.24 0.48 21.49
C MET A 1 -63.36 -0.01 20.36
N ASP A 2 -62.18 0.58 20.28
CA ASP A 2 -61.29 0.71 19.12
C ASP A 2 -60.43 -0.57 18.90
N ILE A 3 -61.02 -1.62 18.34
CA ILE A 3 -60.31 -2.89 18.07
C ILE A 3 -59.14 -2.66 17.08
N SER A 4 -59.32 -1.76 16.12
CA SER A 4 -58.29 -1.39 15.13
C SER A 4 -57.10 -0.65 15.76
N ARG A 5 -57.34 0.15 16.80
CA ARG A 5 -56.28 0.92 17.50
C ARG A 5 -55.47 0.02 18.43
N ALA A 6 -56.12 -0.95 19.09
CA ALA A 6 -55.45 -1.98 19.88
C ALA A 6 -54.61 -2.94 19.02
N ALA A 7 -55.11 -3.33 17.83
CA ALA A 7 -54.34 -4.15 16.88
C ALA A 7 -53.11 -3.40 16.33
N MET A 8 -53.23 -2.12 16.00
CA MET A 8 -52.11 -1.29 15.54
C MET A 8 -51.06 -1.06 16.65
N CYS A 9 -51.47 -0.88 17.91
CA CYS A 9 -50.53 -0.77 19.03
C CYS A 9 -49.81 -2.09 19.34
N MET A 10 -50.49 -3.24 19.23
CA MET A 10 -49.85 -4.56 19.44
C MET A 10 -48.93 -4.93 18.27
N LEU A 11 -49.31 -4.62 17.03
CA LEU A 11 -48.45 -4.79 15.85
C LEU A 11 -47.25 -3.85 15.91
N GLY A 12 -47.44 -2.59 16.31
CA GLY A 12 -46.36 -1.63 16.52
C GLY A 12 -45.43 -2.03 17.67
N GLY A 13 -45.98 -2.55 18.78
CA GLY A 13 -45.21 -3.08 19.90
C GLY A 13 -44.40 -4.31 19.52
N ALA A 14 -45.00 -5.31 18.88
CA ALA A 14 -44.32 -6.52 18.43
C ALA A 14 -43.27 -6.22 17.34
N PHE A 15 -43.52 -5.24 16.46
CA PHE A 15 -42.55 -4.79 15.47
C PHE A 15 -41.35 -4.07 16.11
N VAL A 16 -41.59 -3.25 17.13
CA VAL A 16 -40.51 -2.59 17.89
C VAL A 16 -39.71 -3.62 18.68
N GLU A 17 -40.36 -4.58 19.33
CA GLU A 17 -39.72 -5.63 20.13
C GLU A 17 -38.86 -6.57 19.26
N THR A 18 -39.36 -6.95 18.07
CA THR A 18 -38.59 -7.72 17.08
C THR A 18 -37.41 -6.93 16.51
N SER A 19 -37.61 -5.66 16.16
CA SER A 19 -36.51 -4.77 15.70
C SER A 19 -35.42 -4.59 16.78
N GLN A 20 -35.79 -4.58 18.05
CA GLN A 20 -34.87 -4.40 19.17
C GLN A 20 -34.05 -5.68 19.43
N ILE A 21 -34.68 -6.86 19.35
CA ILE A 21 -34.00 -8.16 19.43
C ILE A 21 -33.02 -8.36 18.26
N GLU A 22 -33.39 -7.92 17.05
CA GLU A 22 -32.52 -7.94 15.88
C GLU A 22 -31.29 -7.05 16.09
N ALA A 23 -31.47 -5.84 16.64
CA ALA A 23 -30.37 -4.92 16.93
C ALA A 23 -29.39 -5.49 17.99
N GLU A 24 -29.90 -6.09 19.07
CA GLU A 24 -29.07 -6.74 20.09
C GLU A 24 -28.28 -7.92 19.52
N SER A 25 -28.93 -8.76 18.69
CA SER A 25 -28.29 -9.91 18.05
C SER A 25 -27.18 -9.48 17.08
N ILE A 26 -27.41 -8.42 16.29
CA ILE A 26 -26.40 -7.82 15.39
C ILE A 26 -25.24 -7.25 16.21
N SER A 27 -25.52 -6.55 17.31
CA SER A 27 -24.47 -6.00 18.18
C SER A 27 -23.62 -7.09 18.83
N GLN A 28 -24.22 -8.22 19.21
CA GLN A 28 -23.49 -9.37 19.74
C GLN A 28 -22.63 -10.01 18.66
N PHE A 29 -23.17 -10.21 17.45
CA PHE A 29 -22.43 -10.71 16.30
C PHE A 29 -21.20 -9.84 15.99
N LEU A 30 -21.36 -8.51 15.94
CA LEU A 30 -20.26 -7.59 15.67
C LEU A 30 -19.19 -7.64 16.76
N SER A 31 -19.59 -7.72 18.02
CA SER A 31 -18.66 -7.86 19.15
C SER A 31 -17.84 -9.14 19.06
N THR A 32 -18.48 -10.27 18.75
CA THR A 32 -17.80 -11.55 18.54
C THR A 32 -16.88 -11.50 17.33
N LEU A 33 -17.35 -10.95 16.20
CA LEU A 33 -16.56 -10.80 14.99
C LEU A 33 -15.31 -9.95 15.23
N GLU A 34 -15.43 -8.81 15.90
CA GLU A 34 -14.30 -7.94 16.22
C GLU A 34 -13.30 -8.63 17.17
N HIS A 35 -13.80 -9.34 18.18
CA HIS A 35 -12.96 -10.14 19.08
C HIS A 35 -12.17 -11.21 18.32
N ASP A 36 -12.83 -11.99 17.47
CA ASP A 36 -12.18 -13.07 16.72
C ASP A 36 -11.17 -12.53 15.70
N LEU A 37 -11.52 -11.44 14.99
CA LEU A 37 -10.60 -10.78 14.06
C LEU A 37 -9.35 -10.22 14.77
N SER A 38 -9.48 -9.76 16.02
CA SER A 38 -8.35 -9.25 16.80
C SER A 38 -7.32 -10.33 17.17
N HIS A 39 -7.72 -11.60 17.21
CA HIS A 39 -6.81 -12.73 17.46
C HIS A 39 -6.05 -13.18 16.20
N GLY A 40 -6.42 -12.63 15.04
CA GLY A 40 -5.82 -12.94 13.75
C GLY A 40 -6.51 -14.11 13.05
N VAL A 41 -6.81 -13.93 11.77
CA VAL A 41 -7.53 -14.91 10.92
C VAL A 41 -6.67 -15.47 9.78
N GLY A 42 -5.35 -15.24 9.84
CA GLY A 42 -4.40 -15.68 8.82
C GLY A 42 -4.80 -15.21 7.42
N THR A 43 -4.70 -16.12 6.45
CA THR A 43 -5.01 -15.87 5.04
C THR A 43 -6.50 -15.96 4.71
N SER A 44 -7.39 -16.16 5.70
CA SER A 44 -8.83 -16.38 5.47
C SER A 44 -9.67 -15.11 5.56
N LEU A 45 -9.05 -13.93 5.70
CA LEU A 45 -9.76 -12.67 5.92
C LEU A 45 -10.72 -12.33 4.77
N ASP A 46 -10.32 -12.56 3.53
CA ASP A 46 -11.15 -12.36 2.33
C ASP A 46 -12.39 -13.25 2.34
N SER A 47 -12.24 -14.52 2.73
CA SER A 47 -13.34 -15.47 2.87
C SER A 47 -14.31 -15.04 3.97
N ILE A 48 -13.80 -14.62 5.13
CA ILE A 48 -14.62 -14.15 6.25
C ILE A 48 -15.40 -12.89 5.84
N ILE A 49 -14.75 -11.93 5.17
CA ILE A 49 -15.42 -10.73 4.63
C ILE A 49 -16.53 -11.15 3.68
N GLY A 50 -16.26 -12.05 2.73
CA GLY A 50 -17.25 -12.54 1.77
C GLY A 50 -18.47 -13.18 2.46
N GLN A 51 -18.24 -14.04 3.45
CA GLN A 51 -19.31 -14.69 4.20
C GLN A 51 -20.12 -13.70 5.02
N CYS A 52 -19.47 -12.76 5.72
CA CYS A 52 -20.17 -11.78 6.53
C CYS A 52 -20.96 -10.77 5.67
N MET A 53 -20.42 -10.38 4.50
CA MET A 53 -21.14 -9.54 3.54
C MET A 53 -22.33 -10.27 2.91
N TYR A 54 -22.20 -11.57 2.60
CA TYR A 54 -23.31 -12.39 2.12
C TYR A 54 -24.38 -12.59 3.21
N PHE A 55 -23.95 -12.75 4.46
CA PHE A 55 -24.84 -12.84 5.62
C PHE A 55 -25.66 -11.56 5.80
N GLY A 56 -25.02 -10.38 5.77
CA GLY A 56 -25.72 -9.09 5.80
C GLY A 56 -26.65 -8.87 4.62
N LEU A 57 -26.24 -9.26 3.40
CA LEU A 57 -27.09 -9.22 2.22
C LEU A 57 -28.32 -10.13 2.36
N SER A 58 -28.17 -11.31 2.98
CA SER A 58 -29.28 -12.24 3.19
C SER A 58 -30.35 -11.64 4.10
N PHE A 59 -29.94 -10.91 5.15
CA PHE A 59 -30.85 -10.22 6.07
C PHE A 59 -31.44 -8.92 5.50
N SER A 60 -30.83 -8.32 4.47
CA SER A 60 -31.44 -7.17 3.76
C SER A 60 -32.82 -7.50 3.18
N ARG A 61 -33.10 -8.78 2.86
CA ARG A 61 -34.39 -9.24 2.34
C ARG A 61 -35.54 -9.15 3.36
N VAL A 62 -35.22 -9.13 4.65
CA VAL A 62 -36.18 -8.95 5.75
C VAL A 62 -36.10 -7.56 6.38
N GLY A 63 -35.36 -6.63 5.76
CA GLY A 63 -35.23 -5.25 6.21
C GLY A 63 -34.07 -4.98 7.17
N ALA A 64 -33.21 -5.96 7.45
CA ALA A 64 -32.11 -5.86 8.41
C ALA A 64 -30.73 -5.88 7.72
N ASP A 65 -30.39 -4.87 6.91
CA ASP A 65 -29.05 -4.77 6.32
C ASP A 65 -28.06 -4.10 7.29
N PHE A 66 -27.09 -4.88 7.79
CA PHE A 66 -26.06 -4.42 8.72
C PHE A 66 -24.66 -4.37 8.08
N ARG A 67 -24.53 -4.47 6.75
CA ARG A 67 -23.22 -4.37 6.08
C ARG A 67 -22.57 -3.01 6.33
N GLY A 68 -23.37 -1.95 6.45
CA GLY A 68 -22.88 -0.61 6.75
C GLY A 68 -22.17 -0.49 8.11
N VAL A 69 -22.66 -1.21 9.13
CA VAL A 69 -22.04 -1.21 10.47
C VAL A 69 -20.89 -2.22 10.60
N MET A 70 -20.87 -3.25 9.74
CA MET A 70 -19.82 -4.27 9.68
C MET A 70 -18.58 -3.80 8.91
N ALA A 71 -18.74 -3.02 7.84
CA ALA A 71 -17.64 -2.58 6.99
C ALA A 71 -16.51 -1.87 7.78
N PRO A 72 -16.78 -0.98 8.76
CA PRO A 72 -15.74 -0.37 9.59
C PRO A 72 -14.91 -1.38 10.40
N VAL A 73 -15.50 -2.50 10.84
CA VAL A 73 -14.77 -3.55 11.56
C VAL A 73 -13.69 -4.15 10.66
N PHE A 74 -14.06 -4.50 9.43
CA PHE A 74 -13.10 -5.06 8.46
C PHE A 74 -12.07 -4.04 7.99
N VAL A 75 -12.45 -2.77 7.78
CA VAL A 75 -11.50 -1.70 7.44
C VAL A 75 -10.43 -1.57 8.53
N ARG A 76 -10.80 -1.62 9.81
CA ARG A 76 -9.85 -1.61 10.93
C ARG A 76 -8.94 -2.85 10.92
N THR A 77 -9.51 -4.05 10.74
CA THR A 77 -8.73 -5.30 10.71
C THR A 77 -7.74 -5.33 9.54
N VAL A 78 -8.19 -4.97 8.34
CA VAL A 78 -7.33 -4.90 7.14
C VAL A 78 -6.19 -3.91 7.34
N SER A 79 -6.49 -2.72 7.86
CA SER A 79 -5.46 -1.70 8.15
C SER A 79 -4.43 -2.20 9.17
N SER A 80 -4.90 -2.80 10.28
CA SER A 80 -4.04 -3.34 11.34
C SER A 80 -3.13 -4.47 10.83
N ASN A 81 -3.67 -5.40 10.04
CA ASN A 81 -2.90 -6.50 9.47
C ASN A 81 -1.82 -5.98 8.51
N PHE A 82 -2.18 -5.03 7.64
CA PHE A 82 -1.23 -4.40 6.74
C PHE A 82 -0.12 -3.68 7.53
N GLU A 83 -0.49 -2.85 8.50
CA GLU A 83 0.45 -2.16 9.39
C GLU A 83 1.41 -3.13 10.08
N HIS A 84 0.89 -4.24 10.61
CA HIS A 84 1.69 -5.26 11.28
C HIS A 84 2.70 -5.90 10.32
N SER A 85 2.27 -6.28 9.11
CA SER A 85 3.15 -6.87 8.10
C SER A 85 4.24 -5.90 7.67
N ILE A 86 3.90 -4.62 7.44
CA ILE A 86 4.87 -3.57 7.07
C ILE A 86 5.87 -3.32 8.22
N LYS A 87 5.40 -3.19 9.46
CA LYS A 87 6.27 -3.00 10.64
C LYS A 87 7.22 -4.18 10.83
N LYS A 88 6.74 -5.41 10.63
CA LYS A 88 7.56 -6.63 10.69
C LYS A 88 8.69 -6.59 9.67
N SER A 89 8.39 -6.27 8.41
CA SER A 89 9.41 -6.14 7.36
C SER A 89 10.40 -5.00 7.62
N THR A 90 9.91 -3.86 8.11
CA THR A 90 10.75 -2.71 8.50
C THR A 90 11.70 -3.05 9.62
N LYS A 91 11.22 -3.74 10.67
CA LYS A 91 12.05 -4.18 11.79
C LYS A 91 13.12 -5.17 11.34
N LYS A 92 12.73 -6.14 10.50
CA LYS A 92 13.66 -7.12 9.93
C LYS A 92 14.75 -6.42 9.10
N PHE A 93 14.40 -5.41 8.29
CA PHE A 93 15.39 -4.61 7.57
C PHE A 93 16.44 -3.99 8.50
N GLY A 94 16.00 -3.38 9.61
CA GLY A 94 16.91 -2.82 10.60
C GLY A 94 17.88 -3.85 11.17
N GLN A 95 17.38 -5.04 11.50
CA GLN A 95 18.20 -6.17 11.99
C GLN A 95 19.17 -6.69 10.93
N ASP A 96 18.71 -6.79 9.68
CA ASP A 96 19.54 -7.20 8.56
C ASP A 96 20.69 -6.21 8.32
N MET A 97 20.42 -4.90 8.46
CA MET A 97 21.43 -3.85 8.36
C MET A 97 22.50 -3.90 9.46
N GLU A 98 22.21 -4.42 10.66
CA GLU A 98 23.21 -4.58 11.73
C GLU A 98 24.29 -5.64 11.38
N THR A 99 23.95 -6.61 10.53
CA THR A 99 24.87 -7.69 10.11
C THR A 99 25.38 -7.54 8.67
N PHE A 100 24.87 -6.54 7.96
CA PHE A 100 25.19 -6.27 6.58
C PHE A 100 26.61 -5.69 6.45
N THR A 101 27.39 -6.20 5.49
CA THR A 101 28.73 -5.68 5.20
C THR A 101 28.93 -5.50 3.71
N LEU A 102 29.41 -4.32 3.31
CA LEU A 102 29.62 -3.96 1.90
C LEU A 102 30.79 -4.75 1.27
N ALA A 103 31.77 -5.17 2.08
CA ALA A 103 32.87 -6.03 1.62
C ALA A 103 32.39 -7.35 0.98
N LYS A 104 31.23 -7.88 1.35
CA LYS A 104 30.67 -9.13 0.81
C LYS A 104 30.08 -9.00 -0.60
N LEU A 105 29.90 -7.78 -1.13
CA LEU A 105 29.37 -7.60 -2.49
C LEU A 105 30.37 -8.05 -3.57
N GLN A 106 31.67 -7.90 -3.32
CA GLN A 106 32.71 -8.21 -4.33
C GLN A 106 32.71 -9.70 -4.73
N SER A 107 32.23 -10.61 -3.88
CA SER A 107 32.19 -12.04 -4.17
C SER A 107 30.97 -12.47 -5.01
N ASN A 108 29.91 -11.65 -5.07
CA ASN A 108 28.69 -11.97 -5.81
C ASN A 108 28.70 -11.52 -7.27
N ILE A 109 29.57 -10.57 -7.64
CA ILE A 109 29.71 -10.08 -9.03
C ILE A 109 30.17 -11.22 -10.00
N LEU A 110 30.78 -12.30 -9.49
CA LEU A 110 31.19 -13.45 -10.31
C LEU A 110 30.10 -14.50 -10.57
N ARG A 111 28.87 -14.35 -10.07
CA ARG A 111 27.82 -15.38 -10.17
C ARG A 111 26.65 -15.05 -11.10
N ASN A 112 26.86 -14.25 -12.15
CA ASN A 112 25.82 -14.02 -13.14
C ASN A 112 25.76 -15.16 -14.18
N THR A 113 24.68 -15.94 -14.14
CA THR A 113 24.14 -16.75 -15.26
C THR A 113 22.61 -16.74 -15.19
N PRO A 114 21.89 -17.06 -16.28
CA PRO A 114 21.75 -16.31 -17.52
C PRO A 114 20.36 -15.64 -17.62
N THR A 115 20.25 -14.75 -18.61
CA THR A 115 19.03 -14.07 -19.09
C THR A 115 17.84 -15.01 -19.32
N SER A 116 16.74 -14.79 -18.61
CA SER A 116 15.43 -15.37 -18.95
C SER A 116 14.49 -14.29 -19.48
N THR A 117 14.18 -14.43 -20.77
CA THR A 117 12.98 -14.05 -21.53
C THR A 117 12.23 -12.76 -21.17
N GLN A 118 12.25 -11.85 -22.15
CA GLN A 118 11.41 -10.65 -22.28
C GLN A 118 9.92 -11.01 -22.40
N HIS A 119 9.15 -11.06 -21.31
CA HIS A 119 7.69 -10.86 -21.34
C HIS A 119 7.30 -10.15 -20.02
N SER A 120 6.63 -8.99 -20.11
CA SER A 120 6.12 -8.13 -19.03
C SER A 120 7.11 -7.77 -17.89
N LYS A 121 8.08 -6.89 -18.16
CA LYS A 121 9.12 -6.46 -17.18
C LYS A 121 8.69 -5.42 -16.13
N GLN A 122 7.44 -4.94 -16.15
CA GLN A 122 7.09 -3.72 -15.40
C GLN A 122 6.61 -3.97 -13.96
N ASP A 123 6.12 -5.19 -13.67
CA ASP A 123 5.54 -5.58 -12.36
C ASP A 123 6.47 -6.45 -11.51
N GLN A 124 7.70 -6.71 -11.97
CA GLN A 124 8.68 -7.48 -11.22
C GLN A 124 9.58 -6.56 -10.38
N PRO A 125 10.03 -7.01 -9.20
CA PRO A 125 10.95 -6.23 -8.38
C PRO A 125 12.28 -5.98 -9.12
N PRO A 126 12.91 -4.80 -8.94
CA PRO A 126 14.17 -4.47 -9.60
C PRO A 126 15.28 -5.48 -9.29
N GLN A 127 15.92 -6.02 -10.34
CA GLN A 127 16.98 -7.03 -10.19
C GLN A 127 18.25 -6.51 -9.49
N SER A 128 18.46 -5.19 -9.52
CA SER A 128 19.51 -4.48 -8.78
C SER A 128 19.42 -4.65 -7.26
N LEU A 129 18.22 -4.92 -6.72
CA LEU A 129 18.03 -5.19 -5.28
C LEU A 129 18.77 -6.44 -4.84
N LEU A 130 19.02 -7.40 -5.75
CA LEU A 130 19.76 -8.63 -5.44
C LEU A 130 21.22 -8.36 -5.05
N GLU A 131 21.78 -7.21 -5.44
CA GLU A 131 23.10 -6.76 -4.98
C GLU A 131 23.08 -6.46 -3.46
N PHE A 132 21.91 -6.06 -2.92
CA PHE A 132 21.73 -5.61 -1.54
C PHE A 132 20.64 -6.43 -0.83
N TYR A 133 21.01 -7.56 -0.25
CA TYR A 133 20.07 -8.49 0.39
C TYR A 133 19.05 -7.82 1.36
N PRO A 134 19.42 -6.84 2.21
CA PRO A 134 18.45 -6.24 3.13
C PRO A 134 17.32 -5.54 2.38
N LEU A 135 17.63 -4.82 1.30
CA LEU A 135 16.62 -4.15 0.47
C LEU A 135 15.75 -5.17 -0.29
N ALA A 136 16.34 -6.25 -0.80
CA ALA A 136 15.59 -7.31 -1.48
C ALA A 136 14.60 -8.00 -0.53
N ASP A 137 15.04 -8.39 0.66
CA ASP A 137 14.19 -9.03 1.67
C ASP A 137 13.08 -8.09 2.14
N TYR A 138 13.40 -6.81 2.34
CA TYR A 138 12.39 -5.78 2.66
C TYR A 138 11.36 -5.65 1.54
N CYS A 139 11.79 -5.48 0.29
CA CYS A 139 10.92 -5.39 -0.88
C CYS A 139 9.97 -6.60 -1.01
N ASN A 140 10.49 -7.81 -0.80
CA ASN A 140 9.69 -9.03 -0.80
C ASN A 140 8.64 -9.03 0.31
N GLY A 141 9.00 -8.54 1.50
CA GLY A 141 8.09 -8.37 2.62
C GLY A 141 6.94 -7.40 2.32
N ILE A 142 7.25 -6.23 1.76
CA ILE A 142 6.22 -5.25 1.37
C ILE A 142 5.32 -5.81 0.26
N THR A 143 5.90 -6.46 -0.75
CA THR A 143 5.14 -7.09 -1.84
C THR A 143 4.21 -8.20 -1.32
N THR A 144 4.66 -8.96 -0.32
CA THR A 144 3.83 -9.97 0.34
C THR A 144 2.65 -9.32 1.07
N ALA A 145 2.89 -8.24 1.82
CA ALA A 145 1.82 -7.49 2.50
C ALA A 145 0.81 -6.91 1.50
N PHE A 146 1.28 -6.40 0.35
CA PHE A 146 0.41 -5.94 -0.73
C PHE A 146 -0.42 -7.06 -1.35
N ASN A 147 0.16 -8.24 -1.55
CA ASN A 147 -0.56 -9.38 -2.10
C ASN A 147 -1.68 -9.87 -1.17
N GLU A 148 -1.45 -9.85 0.15
CA GLU A 148 -2.47 -10.16 1.16
C GLU A 148 -3.58 -9.10 1.16
N LEU A 149 -3.19 -7.81 1.14
CA LEU A 149 -4.13 -6.70 1.09
C LEU A 149 -5.02 -6.73 -0.15
N ARG A 150 -4.48 -7.09 -1.32
CA ARG A 150 -5.19 -7.13 -2.60
C ARG A 150 -6.50 -7.93 -2.57
N LEU A 151 -6.55 -9.00 -1.76
CA LEU A 151 -7.73 -9.86 -1.66
C LEU A 151 -8.92 -9.16 -1.00
N CYS A 152 -8.65 -8.10 -0.23
CA CYS A 152 -9.64 -7.43 0.60
C CYS A 152 -9.29 -5.94 0.80
N ALA A 153 -8.96 -5.22 -0.27
CA ALA A 153 -8.54 -3.81 -0.24
C ALA A 153 -9.72 -2.83 -0.44
N PRO A 154 -10.51 -2.48 0.59
CA PRO A 154 -11.48 -1.42 0.47
C PRO A 154 -10.76 -0.08 0.26
N VAL A 155 -11.33 0.80 -0.56
CA VAL A 155 -10.72 2.12 -0.83
C VAL A 155 -10.56 2.97 0.44
N ALA A 156 -11.35 2.70 1.48
CA ALA A 156 -11.21 3.32 2.79
C ALA A 156 -9.83 3.11 3.45
N VAL A 157 -9.05 2.11 3.04
CA VAL A 157 -7.69 1.90 3.57
C VAL A 157 -6.58 2.52 2.71
N ALA A 158 -6.91 3.12 1.57
CA ALA A 158 -5.91 3.65 0.64
C ALA A 158 -5.00 4.70 1.31
N ASP A 159 -5.59 5.62 2.07
CA ASP A 159 -4.87 6.67 2.79
C ASP A 159 -3.97 6.09 3.90
N SER A 160 -4.54 5.28 4.80
CA SER A 160 -3.79 4.67 5.89
C SER A 160 -2.65 3.77 5.38
N SER A 161 -2.89 2.97 4.35
CA SER A 161 -1.86 2.16 3.70
C SER A 161 -0.74 3.00 3.09
N THR A 162 -1.06 4.14 2.47
CA THR A 162 -0.07 5.08 1.91
C THR A 162 0.82 5.63 3.03
N HIS A 163 0.22 6.12 4.12
CA HIS A 163 0.95 6.67 5.25
C HIS A 163 1.85 5.63 5.94
N ILE A 164 1.32 4.43 6.21
CA ILE A 164 2.07 3.32 6.82
C ILE A 164 3.31 2.97 5.96
N LEU A 165 3.14 2.90 4.64
CA LEU A 165 4.23 2.60 3.73
C LEU A 165 5.27 3.73 3.70
N GLN A 166 4.84 4.99 3.67
CA GLN A 166 5.73 6.15 3.71
C GLN A 166 6.55 6.19 5.00
N GLU A 167 5.93 5.97 6.16
CA GLU A 167 6.64 5.90 7.44
C GLU A 167 7.66 4.77 7.46
N SER A 168 7.30 3.60 6.93
CA SER A 168 8.19 2.45 6.80
C SER A 168 9.41 2.76 5.93
N LEU A 169 9.20 3.32 4.74
CA LEU A 169 10.28 3.71 3.82
C LEU A 169 11.16 4.80 4.42
N THR A 170 10.58 5.77 5.13
CA THR A 170 11.34 6.79 5.85
C THR A 170 12.19 6.15 6.96
N SER A 171 11.67 5.15 7.68
CA SER A 171 12.43 4.38 8.66
C SER A 171 13.59 3.62 8.02
N VAL A 172 13.38 3.01 6.85
CA VAL A 172 14.44 2.36 6.07
C VAL A 172 15.54 3.35 5.69
N ALA A 173 15.18 4.54 5.20
CA ALA A 173 16.14 5.61 4.89
C ALA A 173 16.97 6.02 6.11
N ARG A 174 16.33 6.16 7.29
CA ARG A 174 17.03 6.44 8.56
C ARG A 174 17.97 5.30 8.96
N SER A 175 17.57 4.05 8.78
CA SER A 175 18.43 2.89 9.05
C SER A 175 19.66 2.85 8.12
N ILE A 176 19.49 3.17 6.83
CA ILE A 176 20.61 3.29 5.87
C ILE A 176 21.57 4.42 6.30
N MET A 177 21.04 5.58 6.70
CA MET A 177 21.86 6.69 7.20
C MET A 177 22.58 6.33 8.51
N SER A 178 21.92 5.62 9.43
CA SER A 178 22.55 5.14 10.66
C SER A 178 23.72 4.21 10.37
N PHE A 179 23.55 3.28 9.44
CA PHE A 179 24.62 2.40 8.98
C PHE A 179 25.81 3.19 8.40
N TYR A 180 25.54 4.18 7.54
CA TYR A 180 26.59 5.06 7.02
C TYR A 180 27.36 5.76 8.12
N ARG A 181 26.67 6.36 9.09
CA ARG A 181 27.33 7.10 10.19
C ARG A 181 28.24 6.21 11.04
N GLN A 182 27.87 4.95 11.23
CA GLN A 182 28.64 3.98 11.99
C GLN A 182 29.90 3.53 11.23
N GLU A 183 29.78 3.25 9.93
CA GLU A 183 30.84 2.58 9.15
C GLU A 183 31.69 3.53 8.28
N GLN A 184 31.27 4.79 8.07
CA GLN A 184 31.92 5.71 7.10
C GLN A 184 33.43 5.90 7.28
N GLN A 185 33.94 5.78 8.50
CA GLN A 185 35.38 5.94 8.80
C GLN A 185 36.21 4.74 8.34
N ALA A 186 35.60 3.56 8.25
CA ALA A 186 36.25 2.32 7.84
C ALA A 186 36.15 2.05 6.33
N PHE A 187 35.31 2.79 5.60
CA PHE A 187 35.06 2.53 4.19
C PHE A 187 36.29 2.72 3.29
N LEU A 188 36.64 1.65 2.59
CA LEU A 188 37.50 1.67 1.41
C LEU A 188 36.78 2.36 0.23
N PRO A 189 37.52 2.86 -0.78
CA PRO A 189 36.93 3.51 -1.95
C PRO A 189 35.85 2.68 -2.64
N ALA A 190 36.05 1.36 -2.76
CA ALA A 190 35.07 0.44 -3.35
C ALA A 190 33.79 0.32 -2.51
N GLU A 191 33.89 0.41 -1.18
CA GLU A 191 32.74 0.36 -0.27
C GLU A 191 31.95 1.67 -0.30
N LYS A 192 32.62 2.82 -0.44
CA LYS A 192 31.95 4.11 -0.67
C LYS A 192 31.13 4.11 -1.96
N GLU A 193 31.67 3.51 -3.02
CA GLU A 193 30.96 3.35 -4.28
C GLU A 193 29.77 2.39 -4.13
N ALA A 194 29.96 1.24 -3.47
CA ALA A 194 28.88 0.29 -3.18
C ALA A 194 27.75 0.92 -2.34
N PHE A 195 28.11 1.73 -1.33
CA PHE A 195 27.13 2.48 -0.54
C PHE A 195 26.37 3.52 -1.39
N SER A 196 27.06 4.19 -2.32
CA SER A 196 26.40 5.11 -3.25
C SER A 196 25.41 4.38 -4.15
N ARG A 197 25.74 3.15 -4.60
CA ARG A 197 24.82 2.28 -5.35
C ARG A 197 23.63 1.82 -4.50
N LEU A 198 23.84 1.50 -3.22
CA LEU A 198 22.76 1.17 -2.27
C LEU A 198 21.74 2.32 -2.17
N CYS A 199 22.22 3.55 -1.95
CA CYS A 199 21.37 4.73 -1.85
C CYS A 199 20.61 5.00 -3.14
N ARG A 200 21.28 4.85 -4.30
CA ARG A 200 20.67 4.98 -5.62
C ARG A 200 19.59 3.92 -5.86
N CYS A 201 19.86 2.66 -5.51
CA CYS A 201 18.92 1.55 -5.66
C CYS A 201 17.66 1.78 -4.80
N PHE A 202 17.83 2.24 -3.56
CA PHE A 202 16.71 2.64 -2.70
C PHE A 202 15.90 3.78 -3.34
N ALA A 203 16.54 4.89 -3.71
CA ALA A 203 15.85 6.09 -4.17
C ALA A 203 15.23 5.97 -5.57
N LEU A 204 15.95 5.42 -6.53
CA LEU A 204 15.55 5.43 -7.95
C LEU A 204 14.86 4.15 -8.41
N GLU A 205 14.95 3.06 -7.65
CA GLU A 205 14.41 1.77 -8.07
C GLU A 205 13.34 1.27 -7.11
N LEU A 206 13.65 1.19 -5.81
CA LEU A 206 12.69 0.71 -4.81
C LEU A 206 11.52 1.68 -4.62
N LEU A 207 11.76 2.98 -4.40
CA LEU A 207 10.67 3.94 -4.18
C LEU A 207 9.69 4.01 -5.36
N PRO A 208 10.13 4.17 -6.63
CA PRO A 208 9.21 4.18 -7.75
C PRO A 208 8.50 2.84 -7.97
N TYR A 209 9.13 1.72 -7.59
CA TYR A 209 8.48 0.41 -7.61
C TYR A 209 7.38 0.30 -6.55
N MET A 210 7.64 0.74 -5.31
CA MET A 210 6.64 0.77 -4.23
C MET A 210 5.44 1.67 -4.57
N GLN A 211 5.70 2.85 -5.16
CA GLN A 211 4.65 3.73 -5.68
C GLN A 211 3.76 3.03 -6.72
N ARG A 212 4.38 2.30 -7.66
CA ARG A 212 3.65 1.54 -8.68
C ARG A 212 2.79 0.44 -8.05
N CYS A 213 3.34 -0.33 -7.11
CA CYS A 213 2.58 -1.35 -6.39
C CYS A 213 1.38 -0.75 -5.64
N LEU A 214 1.56 0.42 -5.01
CA LEU A 214 0.47 1.14 -4.36
C LEU A 214 -0.63 1.56 -5.36
N HIS A 215 -0.26 2.10 -6.52
CA HIS A 215 -1.22 2.45 -7.58
C HIS A 215 -1.90 1.24 -8.23
N LEU A 216 -1.24 0.07 -8.27
CA LEU A 216 -1.86 -1.17 -8.74
C LEU A 216 -2.95 -1.67 -7.78
N LEU A 217 -2.78 -1.42 -6.47
CA LEU A 217 -3.81 -1.71 -5.47
C LEU A 217 -4.91 -0.66 -5.44
N PHE A 218 -4.51 0.61 -5.43
CA PHE A 218 -5.39 1.76 -5.32
C PHE A 218 -5.16 2.67 -6.52
N SER A 219 -5.85 2.40 -7.62
CA SER A 219 -5.76 3.23 -8.81
C SER A 219 -6.19 4.66 -8.48
N PRO A 220 -5.34 5.68 -8.71
CA PRO A 220 -5.67 7.08 -8.41
C PRO A 220 -6.98 7.53 -9.06
N LEU A 221 -7.26 7.04 -10.27
CA LEU A 221 -8.50 7.34 -10.99
C LEU A 221 -9.74 6.78 -10.25
N THR A 222 -9.68 5.52 -9.84
CA THR A 222 -10.78 4.87 -9.11
C THR A 222 -11.01 5.52 -7.75
N VAL A 223 -9.93 5.83 -7.03
CA VAL A 223 -10.01 6.49 -5.72
C VAL A 223 -10.59 7.90 -5.85
N ALA A 224 -10.12 8.69 -6.82
CA ALA A 224 -10.66 10.03 -7.09
C ALA A 224 -12.16 10.00 -7.43
N GLN A 225 -12.59 9.04 -8.27
CA GLN A 225 -13.99 8.85 -8.61
C GLN A 225 -14.87 8.48 -7.41
N GLN A 226 -14.38 7.62 -6.52
CA GLN A 226 -15.14 7.19 -5.34
C GLN A 226 -15.25 8.27 -4.28
N ILE A 227 -14.23 9.11 -4.12
CA ILE A 227 -14.23 10.23 -3.16
C ILE A 227 -14.93 11.47 -3.75
N GLY A 228 -15.07 11.55 -5.08
CA GLY A 228 -15.71 12.67 -5.77
C GLY A 228 -14.80 13.88 -5.94
N VAL A 229 -13.49 13.67 -6.11
CA VAL A 229 -12.48 14.73 -6.28
C VAL A 229 -11.75 14.61 -7.61
N SER A 230 -11.05 15.65 -8.05
CA SER A 230 -10.19 15.59 -9.24
C SER A 230 -8.87 14.89 -8.95
N LEU A 231 -8.21 14.36 -9.99
CA LEU A 231 -6.88 13.72 -9.85
C LEU A 231 -5.83 14.70 -9.30
N GLN A 232 -5.88 15.96 -9.72
CA GLN A 232 -4.97 17.01 -9.23
C GLN A 232 -5.16 17.26 -7.73
N GLN A 233 -6.40 17.27 -7.25
CA GLN A 233 -6.67 17.43 -5.82
C GLN A 233 -6.22 16.20 -5.04
N LEU A 234 -6.43 14.99 -5.58
CA LEU A 234 -5.95 13.74 -4.96
C LEU A 234 -4.42 13.75 -4.78
N GLN A 235 -3.69 14.16 -5.83
CA GLN A 235 -2.24 14.27 -5.79
C GLN A 235 -1.76 15.33 -4.80
N LYS A 236 -2.43 16.50 -4.76
CA LYS A 236 -2.11 17.58 -3.82
C LYS A 236 -2.27 17.16 -2.36
N GLU A 237 -3.30 16.36 -2.06
CA GLU A 237 -3.52 15.81 -0.71
C GLU A 237 -2.62 14.60 -0.39
N GLY A 238 -1.81 14.13 -1.34
CA GLY A 238 -0.90 12.98 -1.14
C GLY A 238 -1.61 11.63 -1.05
N LEU A 239 -2.90 11.55 -1.37
CA LEU A 239 -3.66 10.31 -1.30
C LEU A 239 -3.18 9.34 -2.38
N THR A 240 -2.70 8.16 -1.99
CA THR A 240 -2.05 7.15 -2.87
C THR A 240 -0.70 7.56 -3.45
N TYR A 241 -0.14 8.72 -3.06
CA TYR A 241 1.17 9.19 -3.51
C TYR A 241 2.17 9.22 -2.36
N LEU A 242 3.35 8.63 -2.58
CA LEU A 242 4.48 8.68 -1.67
C LEU A 242 5.29 9.95 -1.91
N ASP A 243 5.52 10.71 -0.85
CA ASP A 243 6.37 11.89 -0.90
C ASP A 243 7.85 11.47 -0.79
N GLN A 244 8.50 11.41 -1.96
CA GLN A 244 9.92 11.07 -2.04
C GLN A 244 10.80 12.08 -1.30
N THR A 245 10.39 13.35 -1.18
CA THR A 245 11.19 14.36 -0.48
C THR A 245 11.26 14.05 1.01
N ILE A 246 10.14 13.68 1.63
CA ILE A 246 10.06 13.29 3.04
C ILE A 246 10.83 11.99 3.28
N ILE A 247 10.66 11.01 2.38
CA ILE A 247 11.29 9.69 2.53
C ILE A 247 12.82 9.79 2.40
N LEU A 248 13.31 10.64 1.48
CA LEU A 248 14.74 10.79 1.19
C LEU A 248 15.42 11.88 2.00
N ASP A 249 14.70 12.71 2.75
CA ASP A 249 15.26 13.75 3.63
C ASP A 249 16.42 13.24 4.51
N PRO A 250 16.33 12.04 5.15
CA PRO A 250 17.43 11.49 5.94
C PRO A 250 18.70 11.20 5.14
N LEU A 251 18.61 11.05 3.80
CA LEU A 251 19.70 10.69 2.89
C LEU A 251 20.13 11.83 1.96
N SER A 252 19.49 13.00 2.05
CA SER A 252 19.70 14.16 1.16
C SER A 252 21.18 14.51 0.94
N GLY A 253 22.00 14.53 2.00
CA GLY A 253 23.43 14.85 1.90
C GLY A 253 24.33 13.76 1.28
N LEU A 254 23.80 12.56 0.98
CA LEU A 254 24.56 11.41 0.46
C LEU A 254 24.15 10.99 -0.95
N LEU A 255 23.02 11.48 -1.45
CA LEU A 255 22.56 11.17 -2.80
C LEU A 255 23.36 12.00 -3.83
N PRO A 256 23.83 11.40 -4.93
CA PRO A 256 24.43 12.16 -6.02
C PRO A 256 23.43 13.18 -6.57
N GLN A 257 23.90 14.40 -6.91
CA GLN A 257 23.10 15.53 -7.45
C GLN A 257 22.11 15.16 -8.58
N HIS A 258 22.33 14.04 -9.27
CA HIS A 258 21.45 13.55 -10.33
C HIS A 258 20.08 13.03 -9.83
N VAL A 259 19.94 12.72 -8.54
CA VAL A 259 18.67 12.28 -7.92
C VAL A 259 17.74 13.48 -7.66
N GLU A 260 18.28 14.65 -7.31
CA GLU A 260 17.50 15.89 -7.11
C GLU A 260 16.77 16.31 -8.39
N THR A 261 17.41 16.19 -9.56
CA THR A 261 16.78 16.48 -10.86
C THR A 261 15.61 15.55 -11.21
N ALA A 262 15.62 14.29 -10.77
CA ALA A 262 14.53 13.35 -11.04
C ALA A 262 13.32 13.57 -10.12
N ILE A 263 13.54 14.12 -8.92
CA ILE A 263 12.49 14.49 -7.97
C ILE A 263 11.78 15.78 -8.42
N VAL A 264 12.51 16.70 -9.08
CA VAL A 264 11.98 17.98 -9.58
C VAL A 264 11.38 17.87 -10.99
N ALA A 265 11.66 16.82 -11.77
CA ALA A 265 11.16 16.68 -13.15
C ALA A 265 9.69 16.22 -13.28
N GLN A 266 8.89 16.27 -12.22
CA GLN A 266 7.42 16.21 -12.30
C GLN A 266 6.81 17.48 -11.71
N PRO A 267 7.00 18.62 -12.37
CA PRO A 267 5.83 19.34 -12.82
C PRO A 267 5.97 19.87 -14.25
N GLU A 268 4.82 19.90 -14.93
CA GLU A 268 4.49 20.71 -16.12
C GLU A 268 4.66 20.06 -17.51
N ASP A 269 3.48 19.84 -18.11
CA ASP A 269 3.12 19.95 -19.52
C ASP A 269 3.53 18.86 -20.53
N GLU A 270 2.79 17.74 -20.53
CA GLU A 270 2.49 17.04 -21.79
C GLU A 270 1.48 17.89 -22.59
N GLU A 271 2.01 18.78 -23.43
CA GLU A 271 1.25 19.44 -24.49
C GLU A 271 0.73 18.37 -25.47
N PRO A 272 -0.56 18.38 -25.87
CA PRO A 272 -1.11 17.37 -26.75
C PRO A 272 -0.45 17.45 -28.15
N PRO A 273 -0.22 16.31 -28.83
CA PRO A 273 0.45 16.29 -30.11
C PRO A 273 -0.34 17.10 -31.14
N GLN A 274 0.33 18.09 -31.74
CA GLN A 274 -0.17 18.87 -32.86
C GLN A 274 -0.49 17.91 -34.02
N LEU A 275 -1.76 17.86 -34.41
CA LEU A 275 -2.20 17.20 -35.63
C LEU A 275 -1.55 17.91 -36.83
N GLU A 276 -0.54 17.28 -37.43
CA GLU A 276 -0.05 17.67 -38.74
C GLU A 276 -1.20 17.56 -39.75
N VAL A 277 -1.74 18.71 -40.12
CA VAL A 277 -2.62 18.85 -41.27
C VAL A 277 -1.77 18.61 -42.51
N VAL A 278 -1.81 17.38 -43.03
CA VAL A 278 -1.25 17.07 -44.35
C VAL A 278 -2.11 17.80 -45.39
N ASN A 279 -1.62 18.96 -45.81
CA ASN A 279 -2.08 19.64 -47.02
C ASN A 279 -1.80 18.74 -48.23
N ASN A 280 -2.84 18.11 -48.77
CA ASN A 280 -2.81 17.60 -50.14
C ASN A 280 -3.21 18.73 -51.09
N GLU A 281 -2.24 19.53 -51.49
CA GLU A 281 -2.31 20.32 -52.71
C GLU A 281 -1.54 19.60 -53.83
N ALA A 282 -2.33 19.07 -54.77
CA ALA A 282 -2.15 18.97 -56.23
C ALA A 282 -0.78 18.62 -56.85
N GLN A 283 -0.85 17.64 -57.77
CA GLN A 283 -0.22 17.48 -59.10
C GLN A 283 0.04 15.96 -59.29
N GLU A 284 -0.59 15.24 -60.21
CA GLU A 284 -0.77 15.45 -61.65
C GLU A 284 -1.91 14.57 -62.19
#